data_AF-A0A0K8Q7I8-F1
#
_entry.id   AF-A0A0K8Q7I8-F1
#
_cell.length_a   1.000
_cell.length_b   1.000
_cell.length_c   1.000
_cell.angle_alpha   90.00
_cell.angle_beta   90.00
_cell.angle_gamma   90.00
#
_symmetry.space_group_name_H-M   'P 1'
#
loop_
_entity.id
_entity.type
_entity.pdbx_description
1 polymer ?
#
loop_
_entity_poly.entity_id
_entity_poly.type
_entity_poly.pdbx_seq_one_letter_code
_entity_poly.pdbx_strand_id
1 'polypeptide(L)'
;MDEAFVGIETADPEAYARQVQAAVLERTRLHCSVGIGDTLVRAKVATGFGKPGGVFRLTAGNWLDVMGSRPTRDLWGVGTKVSARLAKLGINTVAELAASDPQDLVPEFGPRMGPWYAELGRGDGASVVDDAPWVARGHSRETTFQRDLIEPAQVEHAVRELTARVLEDVAAEGRPVVGLTLKIRYAPFLTQTHARKIPETFDRNEILARALDLAAGIEAGRPIRLLGLRAEMPMPDDARKGHTPTRGGW
;
A
#
# COMPACT_ATOMS: atom_id res chain seq x y z
N MET A 1 9.38 10.97 1.14
CA MET A 1 8.37 10.76 0.09
C MET A 1 8.98 11.27 -1.21
N ASP A 2 9.07 10.43 -2.23
CA ASP A 2 9.86 10.68 -3.45
C ASP A 2 9.06 10.50 -4.75
N GLU A 3 7.74 10.32 -4.67
CA GLU A 3 6.86 10.15 -5.83
C GLU A 3 5.52 10.87 -5.67
N ALA A 4 4.95 11.30 -6.80
CA ALA A 4 3.63 11.93 -6.91
C ALA A 4 3.05 11.70 -8.32
N PHE A 5 1.73 11.84 -8.46
CA PHE A 5 1.05 11.96 -9.75
C PHE A 5 0.64 13.40 -9.99
N VAL A 6 0.71 13.85 -11.25
CA VAL A 6 0.27 15.19 -11.68
C VAL A 6 -0.68 15.02 -12.85
N GLY A 7 -1.91 15.53 -12.72
CA GLY A 7 -2.88 15.57 -13.80
C GLY A 7 -2.68 16.81 -14.66
N ILE A 8 -2.64 16.66 -15.98
CA ILE A 8 -2.50 17.78 -16.91
C ILE A 8 -3.21 17.50 -18.23
N GLU A 9 -3.80 18.54 -18.81
CA GLU A 9 -4.26 18.57 -20.19
C GLU A 9 -3.24 19.36 -21.03
N THR A 10 -2.56 18.70 -21.97
CA THR A 10 -1.53 19.32 -22.82
C THR A 10 -1.40 18.57 -24.14
N ALA A 11 -1.01 19.29 -25.20
CA ALA A 11 -0.68 18.70 -26.49
C ALA A 11 0.73 18.07 -26.52
N ASP A 12 1.64 18.52 -25.64
CA ASP A 12 3.04 18.06 -25.56
C ASP A 12 3.40 17.68 -24.11
N PRO A 13 3.05 16.45 -23.67
CA PRO A 13 3.34 16.01 -22.32
C PRO A 13 4.84 15.76 -22.09
N GLU A 14 5.63 15.46 -23.12
CA GLU A 14 7.08 15.30 -23.03
C GLU A 14 7.79 16.63 -22.73
N ALA A 15 7.36 17.74 -23.32
CA ALA A 15 7.86 19.07 -22.96
C ALA A 15 7.52 19.42 -21.51
N TYR A 16 6.28 19.18 -21.08
CA TYR A 16 5.88 19.44 -19.70
C TYR A 16 6.66 18.57 -18.70
N ALA A 17 6.89 17.29 -19.00
CA ALA A 17 7.71 16.41 -18.18
C ALA A 17 9.13 16.96 -17.98
N ARG A 18 9.76 17.50 -19.04
CA ARG A 18 11.08 18.14 -18.94
C ARG A 18 11.07 19.42 -18.10
N GLN A 19 10.00 20.21 -18.17
CA GLN A 19 9.81 21.38 -17.31
C GLN A 19 9.75 20.97 -15.83
N VAL A 20 9.01 19.90 -15.52
CA VAL A 20 8.94 19.35 -14.15
C VAL A 20 10.32 18.88 -13.69
N GLN A 21 11.05 18.13 -14.52
CA GLN A 21 12.42 17.70 -14.17
C GLN A 21 13.35 18.87 -13.88
N ALA A 22 13.31 19.93 -14.70
CA ALA A 22 14.10 21.13 -14.51
C ALA A 22 13.74 21.84 -13.20
N ALA A 23 12.45 22.02 -12.91
CA ALA A 23 11.98 22.66 -11.68
C ALA A 23 12.36 21.86 -10.41
N VAL A 24 12.31 20.53 -10.46
CA VAL A 24 12.76 19.66 -9.36
C VAL A 24 14.27 19.83 -9.15
N LEU A 25 15.06 19.78 -10.23
CA LEU A 25 16.51 19.92 -10.16
C LEU A 25 16.92 21.28 -9.60
N GLU A 26 16.31 22.37 -10.07
CA GLU A 26 16.58 23.73 -9.61
C GLU A 26 16.34 23.88 -8.10
N ARG A 27 15.19 23.40 -7.62
CA ARG A 27 14.77 23.61 -6.22
C ARG A 27 15.42 22.66 -5.22
N THR A 28 15.78 21.47 -5.66
CA THR A 28 16.22 20.39 -4.75
C THR A 28 17.64 19.92 -5.00
N ARG A 29 18.22 20.24 -6.16
CA ARG A 29 19.48 19.67 -6.68
C ARG A 29 19.43 18.14 -6.83
N LEU A 30 18.23 17.57 -6.97
CA LEU A 30 17.99 16.15 -7.21
C LEU A 30 17.40 15.93 -8.60
N HIS A 31 17.78 14.82 -9.23
CA HIS A 31 17.15 14.37 -10.48
C HIS A 31 15.88 13.56 -10.19
N CYS A 32 14.90 13.66 -11.08
CA CYS A 32 13.74 12.77 -11.10
C CYS A 32 13.55 12.16 -12.50
N SER A 33 12.80 11.07 -12.58
CA SER A 33 12.33 10.48 -13.85
C SER A 33 10.83 10.67 -13.93
N VAL A 34 10.30 10.89 -15.13
CA VAL A 34 8.87 11.15 -15.34
C VAL A 34 8.28 10.11 -16.29
N GLY A 35 7.30 9.35 -15.80
CA GLY A 35 6.47 8.50 -16.65
C GLY A 35 5.20 9.23 -17.06
N ILE A 36 4.88 9.20 -18.34
CA ILE A 36 3.66 9.78 -18.92
C ILE A 36 2.70 8.64 -19.24
N GLY A 37 1.43 8.81 -18.88
CA GLY A 37 0.36 7.91 -19.29
C GLY A 37 -1.02 8.54 -19.16
N ASP A 38 -1.97 7.98 -19.90
CA ASP A 38 -3.41 8.33 -19.89
C ASP A 38 -4.17 7.67 -18.73
N THR A 39 -3.51 6.78 -17.98
CA THR A 39 -3.96 6.24 -16.69
C THR A 39 -2.81 6.30 -15.68
N LEU A 40 -3.16 6.29 -14.38
CA LEU A 40 -2.15 6.21 -13.30
C LEU A 40 -1.29 4.94 -13.42
N VAL A 41 -1.86 3.84 -13.90
CA VAL A 41 -1.14 2.57 -14.10
C VAL A 41 -0.08 2.74 -15.19
N ARG A 42 -0.45 3.23 -16.37
CA ARG A 42 0.49 3.45 -17.47
C ARG A 42 1.56 4.47 -17.09
N ALA A 43 1.21 5.59 -16.44
CA ALA A 43 2.18 6.59 -16.00
C ALA A 43 3.18 6.01 -14.98
N LYS A 44 2.70 5.22 -14.01
CA LYS A 44 3.55 4.61 -12.99
C LYS A 44 4.52 3.59 -13.59
N VAL A 45 4.05 2.77 -14.52
CA VAL A 45 4.88 1.78 -15.23
C VAL A 45 5.87 2.48 -16.15
N ALA A 46 5.44 3.51 -16.89
CA ALA A 46 6.30 4.31 -17.76
C ALA A 46 7.48 4.93 -17.02
N THR A 47 7.30 5.33 -15.76
CA THR A 47 8.39 5.88 -14.92
C THR A 47 9.54 4.89 -14.79
N GLY A 48 9.27 3.57 -14.77
CA GLY A 48 10.31 2.54 -14.74
C GLY A 48 11.18 2.54 -16.01
N PHE A 49 10.58 2.73 -17.18
CA PHE A 49 11.30 2.80 -18.46
C PHE A 49 12.06 4.10 -18.66
N GLY A 50 11.61 5.19 -18.04
CA GLY A 50 12.29 6.49 -18.08
C GLY A 50 13.49 6.57 -17.11
N LYS A 51 13.68 5.62 -16.20
CA LYS A 51 14.79 5.69 -15.23
C LYS A 51 16.15 5.30 -15.85
N PRO A 52 17.26 5.93 -15.40
CA PRO A 52 17.34 7.08 -14.49
C PRO A 52 17.28 8.43 -15.24
N GLY A 53 16.63 9.43 -14.64
CA GLY A 53 16.66 10.83 -15.09
C GLY A 53 15.95 11.11 -16.42
N GLY A 54 15.25 10.15 -17.01
CA GLY A 54 14.59 10.26 -18.31
C GLY A 54 13.08 10.40 -18.24
N VAL A 55 12.49 10.45 -19.43
CA VAL A 55 11.05 10.56 -19.67
C VAL A 55 10.64 9.39 -20.57
N PHE A 56 9.53 8.73 -20.24
CA PHE A 56 8.95 7.69 -21.09
C PHE A 56 7.44 7.77 -21.10
N ARG A 57 6.81 7.44 -22.22
CA ARG A 57 5.36 7.52 -22.41
C ARG A 57 4.76 6.17 -22.75
N LEU A 58 3.74 5.78 -21.99
CA LEU A 58 2.85 4.67 -22.31
C LEU A 58 1.44 5.18 -22.56
N THR A 59 0.82 4.71 -23.63
CA THR A 59 -0.56 5.01 -24.01
C THR A 59 -1.30 3.72 -24.28
N ALA A 60 -2.62 3.77 -24.45
CA ALA A 60 -3.38 2.62 -24.94
C ALA A 60 -2.79 2.03 -26.24
N GLY A 61 -2.26 2.88 -27.13
CA GLY A 61 -1.77 2.47 -28.45
C GLY A 61 -0.43 1.73 -28.46
N ASN A 62 0.43 1.90 -27.43
CA ASN A 62 1.73 1.22 -27.36
C ASN A 62 1.85 0.26 -26.17
N TRP A 63 0.82 0.16 -25.32
CA TRP A 63 0.89 -0.58 -24.07
C TRP A 63 1.25 -2.05 -24.28
N LEU A 64 0.52 -2.77 -25.14
CA LEU A 64 0.76 -4.20 -25.36
C LEU A 64 2.05 -4.47 -26.14
N ASP A 65 2.49 -3.53 -26.99
CA ASP A 65 3.78 -3.66 -27.68
C ASP A 65 4.95 -3.61 -26.70
N VAL A 66 4.86 -2.74 -25.69
CA VAL A 66 5.93 -2.55 -24.68
C VAL A 66 5.83 -3.55 -23.53
N MET A 67 4.61 -3.85 -23.08
CA MET A 67 4.35 -4.64 -21.88
C MET A 67 3.92 -6.08 -22.15
N GLY A 68 3.36 -6.38 -23.32
CA GLY A 68 2.62 -7.62 -23.57
C GLY A 68 3.40 -8.90 -23.25
N SER A 69 4.67 -8.96 -23.66
CA SER A 69 5.57 -10.11 -23.41
C SER A 69 6.18 -10.15 -22.01
N ARG A 70 6.01 -9.09 -21.21
CA ARG A 70 6.57 -9.00 -19.86
C ARG A 70 5.79 -9.86 -18.89
N PRO A 71 6.42 -10.34 -17.81
CA PRO A 71 5.72 -11.10 -16.80
C PRO A 71 4.72 -10.20 -16.03
N THR A 72 3.63 -10.78 -15.56
CA THR A 72 2.57 -10.05 -14.82
C THR A 72 3.09 -9.28 -13.60
N ARG A 73 4.18 -9.72 -12.97
CA ARG A 73 4.82 -9.02 -11.83
C ARG A 73 5.39 -7.63 -12.17
N ASP A 74 5.56 -7.32 -13.45
CA ASP A 74 6.04 -6.01 -13.91
C ASP A 74 4.92 -4.96 -13.87
N LEU A 75 3.65 -5.37 -13.70
CA LEU A 75 2.53 -4.47 -13.51
C LEU A 75 2.54 -3.83 -12.12
N TRP A 76 2.26 -2.53 -12.07
CA TRP A 76 1.96 -1.86 -10.82
C TRP A 76 0.65 -2.39 -10.24
N GLY A 77 0.69 -2.90 -9.01
CA GLY A 77 -0.44 -3.58 -8.36
C GLY A 77 -0.33 -5.10 -8.32
N VAL A 78 0.51 -5.73 -9.15
CA VAL A 78 0.71 -7.19 -9.15
C VAL A 78 2.04 -7.54 -8.48
N GLY A 79 2.00 -8.11 -7.27
CA GLY A 79 3.20 -8.58 -6.56
C GLY A 79 3.55 -10.06 -6.83
N THR A 80 4.66 -10.55 -6.27
CA THR A 80 5.15 -11.93 -6.44
C THR A 80 4.08 -12.98 -6.13
N LYS A 81 3.32 -12.80 -5.05
CA LYS A 81 2.25 -13.74 -4.66
C LYS A 81 1.12 -13.79 -5.68
N VAL A 82 0.69 -12.64 -6.18
CA VAL A 82 -0.39 -12.54 -7.17
C VAL A 82 0.08 -13.12 -8.50
N SER A 83 1.28 -12.75 -8.96
CA SER A 83 1.86 -13.28 -10.19
C SER A 83 2.01 -14.81 -10.15
N ALA A 84 2.42 -15.39 -9.02
CA ALA A 84 2.47 -16.84 -8.84
C ALA A 84 1.09 -17.52 -8.88
N ARG A 85 0.04 -16.84 -8.42
CA ARG A 85 -1.34 -17.33 -8.48
C ARG A 85 -1.90 -17.23 -9.89
N LEU A 86 -1.64 -16.14 -10.60
CA LEU A 86 -1.96 -16.00 -12.04
C LEU A 86 -1.28 -17.09 -12.88
N ALA A 87 -0.01 -17.41 -12.59
CA ALA A 87 0.72 -18.45 -13.29
C ALA A 87 0.08 -19.84 -13.12
N LYS A 88 -0.55 -20.13 -11.97
CA LYS A 88 -1.32 -21.37 -11.76
C LYS A 88 -2.58 -21.46 -12.64
N LEU A 89 -3.09 -20.31 -13.09
CA LEU A 89 -4.18 -20.21 -14.06
C LEU A 89 -3.68 -20.18 -15.51
N GLY A 90 -2.38 -20.38 -15.75
CA GLY A 90 -1.77 -20.30 -17.08
C GLY A 90 -1.46 -18.87 -17.55
N ILE A 91 -1.65 -17.86 -16.70
CA ILE A 91 -1.44 -16.45 -17.03
C ILE A 91 -0.07 -15.99 -16.52
N ASN A 92 0.90 -15.92 -17.42
CA ASN A 92 2.29 -15.59 -17.11
C ASN A 92 2.68 -14.19 -17.59
N THR A 93 2.08 -13.72 -18.68
CA THR A 93 2.41 -12.45 -19.35
C THR A 93 1.30 -11.40 -19.21
N VAL A 94 1.66 -10.13 -19.44
CA VAL A 94 0.69 -9.03 -19.43
C VAL A 94 -0.35 -9.20 -20.54
N ALA A 95 0.05 -9.66 -21.74
CA ALA A 95 -0.88 -9.90 -22.84
C ALA A 95 -1.91 -10.99 -22.52
N GLU A 96 -1.49 -12.09 -21.89
CA GLU A 96 -2.41 -13.15 -21.43
C GLU A 96 -3.39 -12.60 -20.38
N LEU A 97 -2.92 -11.78 -19.43
CA LEU A 97 -3.80 -11.15 -18.44
C LEU A 97 -4.77 -10.16 -19.09
N ALA A 98 -4.31 -9.38 -20.06
CA ALA A 98 -5.14 -8.41 -20.78
C ALA A 98 -6.29 -9.07 -21.55
N ALA A 99 -6.03 -10.27 -22.09
CA ALA A 99 -6.97 -11.07 -22.87
C ALA A 99 -7.88 -11.97 -22.01
N SER A 100 -7.59 -12.13 -20.72
CA SER A 100 -8.39 -12.96 -19.81
C SER A 100 -9.80 -12.40 -19.59
N ASP A 101 -10.78 -13.30 -19.44
CA ASP A 101 -12.12 -12.91 -18.98
C ASP A 101 -12.04 -12.52 -17.48
N PRO A 102 -12.47 -11.30 -17.10
CA PRO A 102 -12.59 -10.89 -15.71
C PRO A 102 -13.28 -11.91 -14.79
N GLN A 103 -14.26 -12.66 -15.29
CA GLN A 103 -15.01 -13.67 -14.53
C GLN A 103 -14.17 -14.89 -14.19
N ASP A 104 -13.22 -15.28 -15.03
CA ASP A 104 -12.33 -16.42 -14.79
C ASP A 104 -11.36 -16.16 -13.64
N LEU A 105 -11.12 -14.89 -13.30
CA LEU A 105 -10.27 -14.48 -12.19
C LEU A 105 -11.01 -14.41 -10.85
N VAL A 106 -12.35 -14.43 -10.85
CA VAL A 106 -13.16 -14.29 -9.64
C VAL A 106 -12.99 -15.47 -8.67
N PRO A 107 -12.95 -16.75 -9.09
CA PRO A 107 -12.77 -17.86 -8.16
C PRO A 107 -11.47 -17.78 -7.36
N GLU A 108 -10.39 -17.30 -7.99
CA GLU A 108 -9.09 -17.19 -7.34
C GLU A 108 -8.98 -15.88 -6.54
N PHE A 109 -9.35 -14.73 -7.11
CA PHE A 109 -9.06 -13.41 -6.53
C PHE A 109 -10.25 -12.72 -5.87
N GLY A 110 -11.46 -13.27 -6.03
CA GLY A 110 -12.70 -12.69 -5.55
C GLY A 110 -13.29 -11.65 -6.51
N PRO A 111 -14.55 -11.25 -6.27
CA PRO A 111 -15.37 -10.48 -7.22
C PRO A 111 -14.88 -9.06 -7.47
N ARG A 112 -14.06 -8.52 -6.56
CA ARG A 112 -13.48 -7.18 -6.69
C ARG A 112 -12.10 -7.21 -7.35
N MET A 113 -11.21 -8.10 -6.88
CA MET A 113 -9.81 -8.08 -7.31
C MET A 113 -9.60 -8.82 -8.64
N GLY A 114 -10.40 -9.86 -8.93
CA GLY A 114 -10.31 -10.58 -10.21
C GLY A 114 -10.47 -9.64 -11.41
N PRO A 115 -11.61 -8.94 -11.54
CA PRO A 115 -11.82 -7.98 -12.62
C PRO A 115 -10.77 -6.87 -12.66
N TRP A 116 -10.37 -6.36 -11.50
CA TRP A 116 -9.34 -5.35 -11.40
C TRP A 116 -7.97 -5.80 -11.95
N TYR A 117 -7.58 -7.06 -11.75
CA TYR A 117 -6.33 -7.58 -12.35
C TYR A 117 -6.40 -7.64 -13.88
N ALA A 118 -7.56 -7.99 -14.46
CA ALA A 118 -7.73 -7.95 -15.91
C ALA A 118 -7.60 -6.52 -16.46
N GLU A 119 -8.15 -5.52 -15.77
CA GLU A 119 -7.97 -4.10 -16.10
C GLU A 119 -6.48 -3.69 -16.09
N LEU A 120 -5.71 -4.12 -15.08
CA LEU A 120 -4.28 -3.87 -15.03
C LEU A 120 -3.53 -4.47 -16.23
N GLY A 121 -3.95 -5.66 -16.70
CA GLY A 121 -3.40 -6.28 -17.90
C GLY A 121 -3.51 -5.39 -19.14
N ARG A 122 -4.60 -4.62 -19.26
CA ARG A 122 -4.83 -3.64 -20.33
C ARG A 122 -4.19 -2.26 -20.07
N GLY A 123 -3.53 -2.10 -18.92
CA GLY A 123 -3.00 -0.80 -18.48
C GLY A 123 -4.11 0.19 -18.10
N ASP A 124 -5.32 -0.31 -17.86
CA ASP A 124 -6.46 0.50 -17.47
C ASP A 124 -6.43 0.81 -15.97
N GLY A 125 -7.19 1.82 -15.55
CA GLY A 125 -7.27 2.26 -14.17
C GLY A 125 -7.80 3.69 -14.08
N ALA A 126 -7.59 4.35 -12.94
CA ALA A 126 -7.93 5.75 -12.80
C ALA A 126 -7.17 6.61 -13.83
N SER A 127 -7.88 7.49 -14.53
CA SER A 127 -7.33 8.50 -15.45
C SER A 127 -7.30 9.90 -14.83
N VAL A 128 -7.98 10.09 -13.70
CA VAL A 128 -8.05 11.36 -12.97
C VAL A 128 -7.16 11.27 -11.73
N VAL A 129 -6.28 12.25 -11.57
CA VAL A 129 -5.54 12.45 -10.32
C VAL A 129 -6.50 13.10 -9.32
N ASP A 130 -6.65 12.46 -8.18
CA ASP A 130 -7.41 13.00 -7.06
C ASP A 130 -6.42 13.70 -6.13
N ASP A 131 -6.58 15.01 -6.02
CA ASP A 131 -5.76 15.92 -5.23
C ASP A 131 -6.34 16.19 -3.83
N ALA A 132 -7.43 15.52 -3.46
CA ALA A 132 -7.98 15.62 -2.12
C ALA A 132 -6.94 15.19 -1.09
N PRO A 133 -6.80 15.91 0.05
CA PRO A 133 -5.86 15.55 1.09
C PRO A 133 -6.04 14.11 1.55
N TRP A 134 -4.92 13.38 1.68
CA TRP A 134 -4.97 12.03 2.22
C TRP A 134 -5.44 12.07 3.67
N VAL A 135 -6.49 11.31 3.97
CA VAL A 135 -6.99 11.12 5.32
C VAL A 135 -6.54 9.76 5.84
N ALA A 136 -5.71 9.76 6.88
CA ALA A 136 -5.22 8.52 7.48
C ALA A 136 -6.39 7.70 8.06
N ARG A 137 -6.44 6.41 7.73
CA ARG A 137 -7.39 5.43 8.33
C ARG A 137 -6.97 5.00 9.73
N GLY A 138 -5.73 5.26 10.09
CA GLY A 138 -5.11 4.78 11.32
C GLY A 138 -3.61 5.01 11.28
N HIS A 139 -2.99 4.87 12.45
CA HIS A 139 -1.55 4.98 12.64
C HIS A 139 -1.01 3.70 13.26
N SER A 140 0.23 3.34 12.91
CA SER A 140 0.87 2.14 13.44
C SER A 140 2.33 2.37 13.81
N ARG A 141 2.76 1.77 14.92
CA ARG A 141 4.14 1.70 15.34
C ARG A 141 4.54 0.25 15.52
N GLU A 142 5.78 -0.07 15.15
CA GLU A 142 6.33 -1.41 15.35
C GLU A 142 7.81 -1.35 15.70
N THR A 143 8.25 -2.34 16.47
CA THR A 143 9.62 -2.47 16.95
C THR A 143 10.11 -3.88 16.69
N THR A 144 11.23 -4.02 15.98
CA THR A 144 12.02 -5.26 15.91
C THR A 144 13.06 -5.24 17.03
N PHE A 145 12.94 -6.13 18.01
CA PHE A 145 13.72 -6.06 19.26
C PHE A 145 15.10 -6.67 19.10
N GLN A 146 16.17 -5.98 19.50
CA GLN A 146 17.54 -6.51 19.39
C GLN A 146 17.74 -7.91 19.97
N ARG A 147 17.01 -8.23 21.05
CA ARG A 147 16.86 -9.56 21.62
C ARG A 147 15.38 -9.92 21.62
N ASP A 148 15.06 -11.17 21.30
CA ASP A 148 13.67 -11.62 21.29
C ASP A 148 13.06 -11.50 22.69
N LEU A 149 11.80 -11.07 22.75
CA LEU A 149 11.04 -11.01 24.00
C LEU A 149 10.55 -12.42 24.33
N ILE A 150 10.72 -12.82 25.59
CA ILE A 150 10.34 -14.16 26.08
C ILE A 150 9.44 -14.02 27.30
N GLU A 151 9.69 -13.04 28.16
CA GLU A 151 8.97 -12.85 29.40
C GLU A 151 7.68 -12.04 29.19
N PRO A 152 6.56 -12.41 29.82
CA PRO A 152 5.31 -11.66 29.72
C PRO A 152 5.45 -10.17 30.08
N ALA A 153 6.29 -9.84 31.06
CA ALA A 153 6.54 -8.46 31.47
C ALA A 153 7.21 -7.62 30.36
N GLN A 154 8.08 -8.23 29.56
CA GLN A 154 8.73 -7.56 28.42
C GLN A 154 7.71 -7.24 27.33
N VAL A 155 6.80 -8.19 27.07
CA VAL A 155 5.70 -8.03 26.10
C VAL A 155 4.75 -6.93 26.55
N GLU A 156 4.32 -6.96 27.82
CA GLU A 156 3.44 -5.94 28.38
C GLU A 156 4.08 -4.55 28.28
N HIS A 157 5.36 -4.42 28.65
CA HIS A 157 6.10 -3.16 28.55
C HIS A 157 6.14 -2.66 27.10
N ALA A 158 6.48 -3.52 26.15
CA ALA A 158 6.51 -3.16 24.73
C ALA A 158 5.14 -2.72 24.20
N VAL A 159 4.05 -3.38 24.60
CA VAL A 159 2.69 -2.99 24.20
C VAL A 159 2.33 -1.62 24.79
N ARG A 160 2.69 -1.33 26.04
CA ARG A 160 2.50 0.00 26.66
C ARG A 160 3.24 1.08 25.88
N GLU A 161 4.51 0.86 25.55
CA GLU A 161 5.31 1.82 24.78
C GLU A 161 4.73 2.06 23.38
N LEU A 162 4.39 0.98 22.66
CA LEU A 162 3.78 1.07 21.33
C LEU A 162 2.43 1.81 21.38
N THR A 163 1.61 1.54 22.40
CA THR A 163 0.33 2.23 22.61
C THR A 163 0.55 3.72 22.82
N ALA A 164 1.47 4.11 23.71
CA ALA A 164 1.74 5.52 23.98
C ALA A 164 2.11 6.28 22.69
N ARG A 165 3.02 5.70 21.88
CA ARG A 165 3.52 6.28 20.62
C ARG A 165 2.45 6.34 19.53
N VAL A 166 1.67 5.27 19.34
CA VAL A 166 0.56 5.28 18.37
C VAL A 166 -0.47 6.34 18.75
N LEU A 167 -0.74 6.52 20.04
CA LEU A 167 -1.70 7.51 20.51
C LEU A 167 -1.18 8.95 20.42
N GLU A 168 0.13 9.18 20.33
CA GLU A 168 0.68 10.49 19.95
C GLU A 168 0.32 10.82 18.49
N ASP A 169 0.46 9.85 17.59
CA ASP A 169 0.11 10.03 16.17
C ASP A 169 -1.41 10.21 15.96
N VAL A 170 -2.23 9.41 16.65
CA VAL A 170 -3.70 9.51 16.59
C VAL A 170 -4.18 10.84 17.19
N ALA A 171 -3.55 11.34 18.26
CA ALA A 171 -3.95 12.61 18.85
C ALA A 171 -3.77 13.78 17.87
N ALA A 172 -2.76 13.74 17.00
CA ALA A 172 -2.55 14.75 15.96
C ALA A 172 -3.66 14.78 14.89
N GLU A 173 -4.42 13.69 14.75
CA GLU A 173 -5.53 13.55 13.80
C GLU A 173 -6.88 13.99 14.38
N GLY A 174 -6.98 14.16 15.70
CA GLY A 174 -8.18 14.64 16.39
C GLY A 174 -9.40 13.70 16.30
N ARG A 175 -9.21 12.41 16.00
CA ARG A 175 -10.29 11.42 15.80
C ARG A 175 -10.21 10.27 16.83
N PRO A 176 -11.35 9.68 17.24
CA PRO A 176 -11.35 8.60 18.21
C PRO A 176 -10.77 7.31 17.61
N VAL A 177 -10.35 6.39 18.47
CA VAL A 177 -9.96 5.04 18.04
C VAL A 177 -11.20 4.15 17.94
N VAL A 178 -11.34 3.43 16.82
CA VAL A 178 -12.44 2.49 16.53
C VAL A 178 -11.98 1.04 16.40
N GLY A 179 -10.67 0.81 16.39
CA GLY A 179 -10.11 -0.53 16.25
C GLY A 179 -8.63 -0.60 16.56
N LEU A 180 -8.20 -1.77 17.02
CA LEU A 180 -6.81 -2.05 17.34
C LEU A 180 -6.37 -3.33 16.63
N THR A 181 -5.14 -3.31 16.15
CA THR A 181 -4.50 -4.48 15.55
C THR A 181 -3.10 -4.66 16.13
N LEU A 182 -2.87 -5.79 16.79
CA LEU A 182 -1.57 -6.21 17.32
C LEU A 182 -0.92 -7.20 16.34
N LYS A 183 0.22 -6.79 15.78
CA LYS A 183 1.08 -7.62 14.94
C LYS A 183 2.17 -8.25 15.79
N ILE A 184 2.30 -9.57 15.73
CA ILE A 184 3.30 -10.34 16.45
C ILE A 184 4.13 -11.09 15.43
N ARG A 185 5.45 -10.97 15.51
CA ARG A 185 6.37 -11.80 14.72
C ARG A 185 7.24 -12.60 15.66
N TYR A 186 7.02 -13.92 15.67
CA TYR A 186 7.83 -14.87 16.40
C TYR A 186 9.12 -15.19 15.64
N ALA A 187 10.14 -15.67 16.34
CA ALA A 187 11.29 -16.31 15.71
C ALA A 187 10.91 -17.71 15.16
N PRO A 188 11.42 -18.15 13.99
CA PRO A 188 12.23 -17.42 13.01
C PRO A 188 11.38 -16.83 11.86
N PHE A 189 10.50 -15.84 12.13
CA PHE A 189 9.67 -15.08 11.16
C PHE A 189 8.23 -15.58 10.89
N LEU A 190 7.59 -16.31 11.82
CA LEU A 190 6.13 -16.48 11.75
C LEU A 190 5.44 -15.19 12.20
N THR A 191 4.59 -14.59 11.36
CA THR A 191 3.82 -13.39 11.72
C THR A 191 2.35 -13.74 11.93
N GLN A 192 1.80 -13.33 13.06
CA GLN A 192 0.37 -13.38 13.41
C GLN A 192 -0.14 -11.97 13.67
N THR A 193 -1.45 -11.79 13.49
CA THR A 193 -2.11 -10.50 13.71
C THR A 193 -3.41 -10.73 14.45
N HIS A 194 -3.60 -10.05 15.57
CA HIS A 194 -4.85 -10.03 16.33
C HIS A 194 -5.51 -8.67 16.16
N ALA A 195 -6.72 -8.64 15.61
CA ALA A 195 -7.47 -7.41 15.39
C ALA A 195 -8.79 -7.44 16.14
N ARG A 196 -9.21 -6.28 16.68
CA ARG A 196 -10.49 -6.12 17.35
C ARG A 196 -11.05 -4.72 17.10
N LYS A 197 -12.32 -4.64 16.72
CA LYS A 197 -13.09 -3.39 16.75
C LYS A 197 -13.45 -3.06 18.19
N ILE A 198 -13.37 -1.78 18.56
CA ILE A 198 -13.70 -1.28 19.90
C ILE A 198 -14.73 -0.15 19.77
N PRO A 199 -15.54 0.10 20.81
CA PRO A 199 -16.35 1.32 20.86
C PRO A 199 -15.47 2.56 20.67
N GLU A 200 -16.01 3.59 20.01
CA GLU A 200 -15.27 4.81 19.74
C GLU A 200 -14.82 5.46 21.04
N THR A 201 -13.51 5.67 21.20
CA THR A 201 -12.96 6.21 22.44
C THR A 201 -11.72 7.07 22.18
N PHE A 202 -11.58 8.13 22.98
CA PHE A 202 -10.33 8.90 23.12
C PHE A 202 -9.58 8.53 24.40
N ASP A 203 -10.15 7.65 25.24
CA ASP A 203 -9.55 7.30 26.53
C ASP A 203 -8.33 6.41 26.31
N ARG A 204 -7.15 6.97 26.60
CA ARG A 204 -5.86 6.30 26.48
C ARG A 204 -5.78 5.05 27.36
N ASN A 205 -6.41 5.06 28.54
CA ASN A 205 -6.40 3.92 29.46
C ASN A 205 -7.27 2.79 28.94
N GLU A 206 -8.45 3.11 28.39
CA GLU A 206 -9.30 2.13 27.73
C GLU A 206 -8.57 1.50 26.54
N ILE A 207 -7.98 2.32 25.67
CA ILE A 207 -7.23 1.84 24.49
C ILE A 207 -6.08 0.93 24.91
N LEU A 208 -5.33 1.29 25.95
CA LEU A 208 -4.25 0.47 26.48
C LEU A 208 -4.75 -0.86 27.03
N ALA A 209 -5.84 -0.86 27.80
CA ALA A 209 -6.44 -2.09 28.30
C ALA A 209 -6.84 -3.02 27.15
N ARG A 210 -7.43 -2.49 26.08
CA ARG A 210 -7.79 -3.26 24.87
C ARG A 210 -6.56 -3.77 24.10
N ALA A 211 -5.47 -3.00 24.06
CA ALA A 211 -4.22 -3.45 23.44
C ALA A 211 -3.59 -4.61 24.24
N LEU A 212 -3.65 -4.55 25.58
CA LEU A 212 -3.20 -5.63 26.45
C LEU A 212 -4.09 -6.88 26.33
N ASP A 213 -5.41 -6.71 26.18
CA ASP A 213 -6.33 -7.83 25.88
C ASP A 213 -5.92 -8.57 24.59
N LEU A 214 -5.47 -7.86 23.55
CA LEU A 214 -4.97 -8.47 22.31
C LEU A 214 -3.66 -9.24 22.52
N ALA A 215 -2.81 -8.76 23.44
CA ALA A 215 -1.56 -9.40 23.80
C ALA A 215 -1.78 -10.71 24.60
N ALA A 216 -2.92 -10.86 25.27
CA ALA A 216 -3.28 -12.11 25.95
C ALA A 216 -3.43 -13.32 24.98
N GLY A 217 -3.61 -13.06 23.68
CA GLY A 217 -3.62 -14.10 22.65
C GLY A 217 -2.24 -14.59 22.21
N ILE A 218 -1.14 -13.99 22.71
CA ILE A 218 0.22 -14.38 22.35
C ILE A 218 0.53 -15.79 22.88
N GLU A 219 1.18 -16.59 22.04
CA GLU A 219 1.60 -17.95 22.38
C GLU A 219 2.67 -17.93 23.48
N ALA A 220 2.35 -18.52 24.63
CA ALA A 220 3.23 -18.53 25.79
C ALA A 220 4.55 -19.25 25.51
N GLY A 221 5.66 -18.68 25.97
CA GLY A 221 7.01 -19.26 25.84
C GLY A 221 7.63 -19.18 24.45
N ARG A 222 6.92 -18.64 23.45
CA ARG A 222 7.45 -18.49 22.10
C ARG A 222 8.19 -17.15 21.93
N PRO A 223 9.48 -17.14 21.55
CA PRO A 223 10.25 -15.91 21.41
C PRO A 223 9.67 -14.95 20.35
N ILE A 224 9.53 -13.67 20.72
CA ILE A 224 8.95 -12.63 19.87
C ILE A 224 10.05 -11.68 19.38
N ARG A 225 10.23 -11.64 18.06
CA ARG A 225 11.21 -10.80 17.37
C ARG A 225 10.70 -9.39 17.09
N LEU A 226 9.40 -9.22 16.85
CA LEU A 226 8.76 -7.92 16.61
C LEU A 226 7.35 -7.87 17.19
N LEU A 227 7.00 -6.72 17.75
CA LEU A 227 5.63 -6.32 18.06
C LEU A 227 5.29 -5.03 17.30
N GLY A 228 4.04 -4.93 16.83
CA GLY A 228 3.50 -3.72 16.26
C GLY A 228 2.07 -3.51 16.69
N LEU A 229 1.69 -2.27 16.95
CA LEU A 229 0.32 -1.89 17.27
C LEU A 229 -0.16 -0.89 16.22
N ARG A 230 -1.38 -1.09 15.73
CA ARG A 230 -2.10 -0.14 14.89
C ARG A 230 -3.38 0.27 15.58
N ALA A 231 -3.66 1.56 15.59
CA ALA A 231 -4.94 2.12 15.96
C ALA A 231 -5.66 2.63 14.71
N GLU A 232 -6.89 2.19 14.51
CA GLU A 232 -7.77 2.63 13.43
C GLU A 232 -8.66 3.77 13.93
N MET A 233 -8.93 4.73 13.05
CA MET A 233 -9.81 5.87 13.30
C MET A 233 -11.01 5.80 12.34
N PRO A 234 -12.15 6.40 12.69
CA PRO A 234 -13.23 6.55 11.73
C PRO A 234 -12.75 7.43 10.56
N MET A 235 -13.23 7.10 9.37
CA MET A 235 -13.08 8.00 8.23
C MET A 235 -14.08 9.14 8.40
N PRO A 236 -13.66 10.41 8.25
CA PRO A 236 -14.56 11.54 8.10
C PRO A 236 -15.59 11.29 6.99
N ASP A 237 -16.79 11.85 7.13
CA ASP A 237 -17.89 11.67 6.15
C ASP A 237 -17.55 12.22 4.76
N ASP A 238 -16.72 13.26 4.72
CA ASP A 238 -16.17 13.90 3.52
C ASP A 238 -14.92 13.21 2.98
N ALA A 239 -14.42 12.17 3.65
CA ALA A 239 -13.25 11.46 3.19
C ALA A 239 -13.54 10.65 1.92
N ARG A 240 -12.54 10.60 1.03
CA ARG A 240 -12.62 9.92 -0.26
C ARG A 240 -13.15 8.49 -0.14
N LYS A 241 -14.21 8.19 -0.91
CA LYS A 241 -14.76 6.85 -1.06
C LYS A 241 -14.03 6.09 -2.18
N GLY A 242 -13.00 5.32 -1.80
CA GLY A 242 -12.31 4.40 -2.70
C GLY A 242 -10.79 4.59 -2.70
N HIS A 243 -10.05 3.47 -2.71
CA HIS A 243 -8.59 3.45 -2.82
C HIS A 243 -8.21 2.52 -3.97
N THR A 244 -7.35 2.97 -4.88
CA THR A 244 -6.62 2.09 -5.80
C THR A 244 -5.74 1.15 -4.98
N PRO A 245 -5.99 -0.17 -4.94
CA PRO A 245 -5.19 -1.08 -4.14
C PRO A 245 -3.71 -0.95 -4.54
N THR A 246 -2.87 -0.42 -3.66
CA THR A 246 -1.42 -0.38 -3.87
C THR A 246 -0.78 -1.59 -3.18
N ARG A 247 0.44 -1.95 -3.57
CA ARG A 247 1.21 -3.07 -3.02
C ARG A 247 1.36 -3.06 -1.48
N GLY A 248 1.07 -1.94 -0.80
CA GLY A 248 1.15 -1.79 0.66
C GLY A 248 -0.13 -1.30 1.35
N GLY A 249 -1.23 -1.12 0.62
CA GLY A 249 -2.48 -0.57 1.16
C GLY A 249 -3.45 -1.64 1.65
N TRP A 250 -3.11 -2.32 2.75
CA TRP A 250 -4.04 -3.05 3.60
C TRP A 250 -3.87 -2.57 5.05
#